data_AF-A0A4R6TWV7-F1
#
_entry.id   AF-A0A4R6TWV7-F1
#
_cell.length_a   1.000
_cell.length_b   1.000
_cell.length_c   1.000
_cell.angle_alpha   90.00
_cell.angle_beta   90.00
_cell.angle_gamma   90.00
#
_symmetry.space_group_name_H-M   'P 1'
#
loop_
_entity.id
_entity.type
_entity.pdbx_description
1 polymer ?
#
loop_
_entity_poly.entity_id
_entity_poly.type
_entity_poly.pdbx_seq_one_letter_code
_entity_poly.pdbx_strand_id
1 'polypeptide(L)'
;MQKSILTLAVIAALTSNAAMAASNNVQGSSSGSLVQVGPSTHTWFDKGNSGLKLNNSSSGYIDLADGPIRGSNAALADAPDSNGNYFLYPAHVGQLPLPLKVAQVWKDETSVNDANTGSDYANFAVNSVRQITTLSLAPQFGGLVIGQVGETTPGAVSSTTLLPVGEGVYFGEWAPRVGSPAASGTNLNMTSGDRTVWYVGDNATTSTTMPTTINATYGVIGTGQTGTDANGNTLAGGLPGNLNLYQGKLDVAYANGSGTIGAGATNNSISRDVNGVTQTISFAGTTIGNSGSFSNGSTIQGQFYNGAEALAGIYQSATGVADDVAFGGSKISGTITP
;
A
#
# COMPACT_ATOMS: atom_id res chain seq x y z
N MET A 1 3.17 -36.70 44.91
CA MET A 1 2.82 -36.49 43.50
C MET A 1 1.68 -35.48 43.43
N GLN A 2 1.99 -34.23 43.10
CA GLN A 2 1.01 -33.17 42.86
C GLN A 2 0.24 -33.48 41.57
N LYS A 3 -1.09 -33.34 41.59
CA LYS A 3 -1.92 -33.39 40.39
C LYS A 3 -2.43 -31.98 40.11
N SER A 4 -1.87 -31.38 39.05
CA SER A 4 -2.23 -30.06 38.54
C SER A 4 -3.72 -29.96 38.21
N ILE A 5 -4.34 -28.87 38.66
CA ILE A 5 -5.66 -28.42 38.22
C ILE A 5 -5.42 -27.49 37.03
N LEU A 6 -5.79 -27.91 35.81
CA LEU A 6 -5.85 -27.01 34.66
C LEU A 6 -7.21 -26.32 34.63
N THR A 7 -7.18 -25.00 34.73
CA THR A 7 -8.33 -24.10 34.56
C THR A 7 -8.75 -24.06 33.10
N LEU A 8 -10.03 -24.33 32.84
CA LEU A 8 -10.67 -24.32 31.52
C LEU A 8 -10.97 -22.87 31.12
N ALA A 9 -10.26 -22.32 30.12
CA ALA A 9 -10.60 -21.03 29.51
C ALA A 9 -11.68 -21.26 28.44
N VAL A 10 -12.81 -20.59 28.60
CA VAL A 10 -13.94 -20.61 27.68
C VAL A 10 -13.58 -19.78 26.44
N ILE A 11 -13.28 -20.45 25.32
CA ILE A 11 -13.20 -19.83 24.00
C ILE A 11 -14.64 -19.67 23.50
N ALA A 12 -15.15 -18.44 23.50
CA ALA A 12 -16.40 -18.12 22.82
C ALA A 12 -16.14 -18.04 21.32
N ALA A 13 -16.38 -19.15 20.62
CA ALA A 13 -16.51 -19.19 19.17
C ALA A 13 -17.87 -18.58 18.78
N LEU A 14 -17.85 -17.41 18.13
CA LEU A 14 -18.97 -16.91 17.35
C LEU A 14 -18.64 -17.11 15.87
N THR A 15 -18.87 -18.34 15.40
CA THR A 15 -19.01 -18.62 13.97
C THR A 15 -20.37 -18.12 13.51
N SER A 16 -20.37 -17.01 12.77
CA SER A 16 -21.46 -16.71 11.87
C SER A 16 -20.89 -16.67 10.46
N ASN A 17 -21.22 -17.71 9.70
CA ASN A 17 -20.95 -17.77 8.26
C ASN A 17 -21.89 -16.77 7.58
N ALA A 18 -21.54 -15.49 7.61
CA ALA A 18 -22.07 -14.54 6.65
C ALA A 18 -21.46 -14.93 5.30
N ALA A 19 -22.31 -15.17 4.30
CA ALA A 19 -21.87 -15.16 2.91
C ALA A 19 -21.12 -13.84 2.69
N MET A 20 -19.81 -13.90 2.47
CA MET A 20 -19.00 -12.74 2.17
C MET A 20 -19.52 -12.16 0.86
N ALA A 21 -20.34 -11.12 0.94
CA ALA A 21 -20.56 -10.24 -0.18
C ALA A 21 -19.18 -9.77 -0.66
N ALA A 22 -19.00 -9.65 -1.98
CA ALA A 22 -17.77 -9.11 -2.55
C ALA A 22 -17.36 -7.88 -1.75
N SER A 23 -16.10 -7.84 -1.29
CA SER A 23 -15.58 -6.76 -0.46
C SER A 23 -15.93 -5.43 -1.14
N ASN A 24 -16.52 -4.51 -0.36
CA ASN A 24 -16.75 -3.16 -0.85
C ASN A 24 -15.37 -2.51 -1.02
N ASN A 25 -14.76 -2.68 -2.19
CA ASN A 25 -13.46 -2.07 -2.50
C ASN A 25 -13.71 -0.59 -2.78
N VAL A 26 -13.52 0.26 -1.77
CA VAL A 26 -13.58 1.73 -1.91
C VAL A 26 -12.16 2.26 -2.12
N GLN A 27 -12.04 3.26 -2.97
CA GLN A 27 -10.91 3.38 -3.88
C GLN A 27 -10.61 4.83 -4.27
N GLY A 28 -9.35 5.15 -4.63
CA GLY A 28 -9.01 6.44 -5.21
C GLY A 28 -7.70 6.46 -6.01
N SER A 29 -7.60 7.36 -6.97
CA SER A 29 -6.43 7.56 -7.84
C SER A 29 -6.32 9.03 -8.25
N SER A 30 -5.10 9.52 -8.46
CA SER A 30 -4.89 10.86 -9.04
C SER A 30 -5.22 10.95 -10.52
N SER A 31 -5.36 9.81 -11.21
CA SER A 31 -5.83 9.76 -12.59
C SER A 31 -6.61 8.48 -12.87
N GLY A 32 -7.94 8.56 -12.77
CA GLY A 32 -8.84 7.44 -13.06
C GLY A 32 -8.87 6.98 -14.53
N SER A 33 -8.21 7.68 -15.45
CA SER A 33 -8.03 7.22 -16.84
C SER A 33 -6.75 6.38 -17.01
N LEU A 34 -5.72 6.61 -16.19
CA LEU A 34 -4.44 5.92 -16.25
C LEU A 34 -4.36 4.77 -15.26
N VAL A 35 -4.86 4.95 -14.04
CA VAL A 35 -4.94 3.91 -13.02
C VAL A 35 -6.37 3.82 -12.52
N GLN A 36 -7.04 2.73 -12.87
CA GLN A 36 -8.34 2.41 -12.33
C GLN A 36 -8.16 1.37 -11.24
N VAL A 37 -8.68 1.69 -10.07
CA VAL A 37 -8.75 0.82 -8.90
C VAL A 37 -10.13 0.14 -8.89
N GLY A 38 -10.20 -1.08 -8.37
CA GLY A 38 -11.47 -1.83 -8.29
C GLY A 38 -11.26 -3.32 -7.97
N PRO A 39 -12.35 -4.10 -7.89
CA PRO A 39 -12.25 -5.54 -7.69
C PRO A 39 -11.56 -6.22 -8.87
N SER A 40 -10.67 -7.16 -8.57
CA SER A 40 -9.92 -7.93 -9.55
C SER A 40 -10.86 -8.77 -10.41
N THR A 41 -10.60 -8.76 -11.72
CA THR A 41 -11.43 -9.40 -12.75
C THR A 41 -10.62 -10.08 -13.85
N HIS A 42 -9.31 -9.84 -13.89
CA HIS A 42 -8.41 -10.38 -14.89
C HIS A 42 -8.39 -11.92 -14.86
N THR A 43 -8.35 -12.56 -16.02
CA THR A 43 -8.53 -14.03 -16.15
C THR A 43 -7.36 -14.87 -15.63
N TRP A 44 -6.20 -14.24 -15.38
CA TRP A 44 -4.99 -14.93 -14.92
C TRP A 44 -4.77 -14.88 -13.41
N PHE A 45 -5.61 -14.14 -12.69
CA PHE A 45 -5.45 -13.94 -11.26
C PHE A 45 -6.77 -14.21 -10.54
N ASP A 46 -6.69 -14.26 -9.22
CA ASP A 46 -7.86 -14.37 -8.36
C ASP A 46 -8.80 -13.17 -8.54
N LYS A 47 -10.09 -13.39 -8.23
CA LYS A 47 -11.18 -12.44 -8.49
C LYS A 47 -11.78 -11.90 -7.20
N GLY A 48 -12.18 -10.64 -7.23
CA GLY A 48 -12.89 -9.97 -6.14
C GLY A 48 -12.00 -9.21 -5.16
N ASN A 49 -10.69 -9.49 -5.13
CA ASN A 49 -9.72 -8.79 -4.29
C ASN A 49 -9.38 -7.40 -4.86
N SER A 50 -8.65 -6.62 -4.08
CA SER A 50 -8.10 -5.32 -4.50
C SER A 50 -7.25 -5.42 -5.77
N GLY A 51 -7.64 -4.70 -6.80
CA GLY A 51 -7.01 -4.77 -8.10
C GLY A 51 -6.84 -3.45 -8.84
N LEU A 52 -5.96 -3.50 -9.84
CA LEU A 52 -5.60 -2.36 -10.69
C LEU A 52 -5.84 -2.65 -12.17
N LYS A 53 -6.34 -1.66 -12.89
CA LYS A 53 -6.34 -1.64 -14.35
C LYS A 53 -5.52 -0.44 -14.81
N LEU A 54 -4.41 -0.73 -15.46
CA LEU A 54 -3.39 0.24 -15.83
C LEU A 54 -3.52 0.61 -17.30
N ASN A 55 -3.37 1.90 -17.59
CA ASN A 55 -3.42 2.51 -18.92
C ASN A 55 -4.60 2.06 -19.79
N ASN A 56 -5.82 2.04 -19.21
CA ASN A 56 -7.04 1.55 -19.86
C ASN A 56 -6.91 0.15 -20.50
N SER A 57 -6.06 -0.72 -19.94
CA SER A 57 -5.90 -2.10 -20.42
C SER A 57 -7.25 -2.80 -20.58
N SER A 58 -7.46 -3.45 -21.72
CA SER A 58 -8.68 -4.22 -21.99
C SER A 58 -8.74 -5.54 -21.21
N SER A 59 -7.66 -5.92 -20.52
CA SER A 59 -7.55 -7.21 -19.84
C SER A 59 -8.23 -7.26 -18.46
N GLY A 60 -8.82 -6.15 -18.01
CA GLY A 60 -9.50 -6.06 -16.71
C GLY A 60 -8.55 -5.69 -15.56
N TYR A 61 -9.04 -5.82 -14.33
CA TYR A 61 -8.32 -5.45 -13.10
C TYR A 61 -7.45 -6.62 -12.63
N ILE A 62 -6.14 -6.43 -12.55
CA ILE A 62 -5.19 -7.41 -12.00
C ILE A 62 -5.32 -7.45 -10.49
N ASP A 63 -5.32 -8.64 -9.90
CA ASP A 63 -5.20 -8.80 -8.45
C ASP A 63 -3.79 -8.38 -8.01
N LEU A 64 -3.67 -7.47 -7.06
CA LEU A 64 -2.37 -7.00 -6.56
C LEU A 64 -1.63 -8.10 -5.80
N ALA A 65 -2.33 -8.83 -4.93
CA ALA A 65 -1.75 -9.87 -4.08
C ALA A 65 -1.31 -11.06 -4.91
N ASP A 66 -2.22 -11.58 -5.74
CA ASP A 66 -1.97 -12.75 -6.58
C ASP A 66 -1.07 -12.44 -7.79
N GLY A 67 -1.11 -11.21 -8.30
CA GLY A 67 -0.31 -10.79 -9.44
C GLY A 67 1.09 -10.28 -9.06
N PRO A 68 1.31 -8.96 -9.11
CA PRO A 68 2.64 -8.36 -8.98
C PRO A 68 3.32 -8.62 -7.63
N ILE A 69 2.58 -8.68 -6.52
CA ILE A 69 3.18 -8.91 -5.19
C ILE A 69 3.71 -10.34 -5.07
N ARG A 70 2.86 -11.35 -5.29
CA ARG A 70 3.29 -12.76 -5.29
C ARG A 70 4.43 -12.99 -6.28
N GLY A 71 4.30 -12.48 -7.50
CA GLY A 71 5.31 -12.64 -8.54
C GLY A 71 6.66 -12.01 -8.18
N SER A 72 6.65 -10.85 -7.54
CA SER A 72 7.88 -10.17 -7.07
C SER A 72 8.52 -10.94 -5.91
N ASN A 73 7.73 -11.38 -4.93
CA ASN A 73 8.22 -12.16 -3.79
C ASN A 73 8.80 -13.51 -4.24
N ALA A 74 8.17 -14.19 -5.19
CA ALA A 74 8.71 -15.42 -5.77
C ALA A 74 10.04 -15.18 -6.49
N ALA A 75 10.13 -14.11 -7.29
CA ALA A 75 11.38 -13.73 -7.95
C ALA A 75 12.51 -13.39 -6.96
N LEU A 76 12.19 -12.78 -5.82
CA LEU A 76 13.16 -12.44 -4.77
C LEU A 76 13.61 -13.66 -3.95
N ALA A 77 12.82 -14.74 -3.95
CA ALA A 77 13.18 -16.00 -3.31
C ALA A 77 14.16 -16.85 -4.16
N ASP A 78 14.22 -16.58 -5.47
CA ASP A 78 15.21 -17.18 -6.36
C ASP A 78 16.61 -16.58 -6.16
N ALA A 79 17.63 -17.24 -6.72
CA ALA A 79 18.96 -16.66 -6.76
C ALA A 79 19.00 -15.43 -7.69
N PRO A 80 19.64 -14.32 -7.29
CA PRO A 80 19.82 -13.19 -8.18
C PRO A 80 20.72 -13.56 -9.36
N ASP A 81 20.71 -12.73 -10.41
CA ASP A 81 21.70 -12.86 -11.48
C ASP A 81 23.13 -12.54 -10.99
N SER A 82 24.12 -12.71 -11.87
CA SER A 82 25.54 -12.49 -11.53
C SER A 82 25.86 -11.05 -11.07
N ASN A 83 24.94 -10.11 -11.30
CA ASN A 83 25.08 -8.71 -10.92
C ASN A 83 24.18 -8.34 -9.72
N GLY A 84 23.58 -9.33 -9.04
CA GLY A 84 22.72 -9.10 -7.88
C GLY A 84 21.30 -8.65 -8.22
N ASN A 85 20.83 -8.79 -9.46
CA ASN A 85 19.50 -8.37 -9.87
C ASN A 85 18.48 -9.51 -9.85
N TYR A 86 17.27 -9.21 -9.40
CA TYR A 86 16.15 -10.13 -9.37
C TYR A 86 15.17 -9.84 -10.50
N PHE A 87 14.69 -10.90 -11.17
CA PHE A 87 13.79 -10.78 -12.31
C PHE A 87 12.55 -11.63 -12.14
N LEU A 88 11.40 -11.02 -12.48
CA LEU A 88 10.14 -11.71 -12.61
C LEU A 88 10.08 -12.43 -13.96
N TYR A 89 9.79 -13.73 -13.91
CA TYR A 89 9.50 -14.60 -15.06
C TYR A 89 8.02 -15.00 -15.05
N PRO A 90 7.44 -15.44 -16.18
CA PRO A 90 6.03 -15.86 -16.23
C PRO A 90 5.68 -16.96 -15.23
N ALA A 91 6.61 -17.87 -14.92
CA ALA A 91 6.43 -18.93 -13.94
C ALA A 91 6.09 -18.42 -12.53
N HIS A 92 6.57 -17.24 -12.14
CA HIS A 92 6.33 -16.64 -10.82
C HIS A 92 4.88 -16.22 -10.57
N VAL A 93 4.11 -16.11 -11.65
CA VAL A 93 2.67 -15.80 -11.62
C VAL A 93 1.84 -16.94 -12.22
N GLY A 94 2.35 -18.17 -12.11
CA GLY A 94 1.64 -19.39 -12.50
C GLY A 94 1.47 -19.60 -14.01
N GLN A 95 2.22 -18.88 -14.85
CA GLN A 95 2.16 -19.02 -16.31
C GLN A 95 3.22 -20.02 -16.82
N LEU A 96 3.14 -20.35 -18.12
CA LEU A 96 4.09 -21.25 -18.78
C LEU A 96 5.54 -20.78 -18.53
N PRO A 97 6.45 -21.66 -18.07
CA PRO A 97 7.83 -21.28 -17.78
C PRO A 97 8.56 -20.95 -19.07
N LEU A 98 8.78 -19.66 -19.30
CA LEU A 98 9.57 -19.13 -20.39
C LEU A 98 10.80 -18.42 -19.80
N PRO A 99 12.01 -18.59 -20.37
CA PRO A 99 13.23 -17.93 -19.89
C PRO A 99 13.28 -16.46 -20.32
N LEU A 100 12.21 -15.72 -20.04
CA LEU A 100 12.01 -14.34 -20.46
C LEU A 100 11.85 -13.44 -19.24
N LYS A 101 12.79 -12.50 -19.09
CA LYS A 101 12.72 -11.46 -18.05
C LYS A 101 11.56 -10.51 -18.37
N VAL A 102 10.50 -10.57 -17.56
CA VAL A 102 9.31 -9.71 -17.73
C VAL A 102 9.53 -8.38 -17.01
N ALA A 103 10.04 -8.43 -15.78
CA ALA A 103 10.32 -7.26 -14.97
C ALA A 103 11.56 -7.46 -14.11
N GLN A 104 12.16 -6.35 -13.69
CA GLN A 104 13.06 -6.32 -12.54
C GLN A 104 12.26 -5.95 -11.29
N VAL A 105 12.61 -6.56 -10.15
CA VAL A 105 11.84 -6.40 -8.91
C VAL A 105 12.73 -6.09 -7.72
N TRP A 106 12.15 -5.40 -6.73
CA TRP A 106 12.75 -5.07 -5.45
C TRP A 106 11.67 -5.10 -4.37
N LYS A 107 12.11 -5.30 -3.13
CA LYS A 107 11.27 -5.18 -1.95
C LYS A 107 12.03 -4.45 -0.86
N ASP A 108 11.32 -3.58 -0.17
CA ASP A 108 11.76 -2.92 1.04
C ASP A 108 10.71 -3.14 2.14
N GLU A 109 11.13 -3.22 3.39
CA GLU A 109 10.24 -3.39 4.54
C GLU A 109 10.56 -2.34 5.59
N THR A 110 9.51 -1.81 6.21
CA THR A 110 9.67 -0.78 7.24
C THR A 110 8.54 -0.86 8.24
N SER A 111 8.76 -0.25 9.39
CA SER A 111 7.75 -0.19 10.45
C SER A 111 7.77 1.17 11.13
N VAL A 112 6.60 1.65 11.52
CA VAL A 112 6.41 2.90 12.26
C VAL A 112 5.78 2.57 13.61
N ASN A 113 6.39 3.02 14.69
CA ASN A 113 5.91 2.75 16.06
C ASN A 113 5.45 4.01 16.79
N ASP A 114 4.80 3.77 17.93
CA ASP A 114 4.73 4.78 18.96
C ASP A 114 6.04 4.79 19.78
N ALA A 115 6.48 5.98 20.21
CA ALA A 115 7.81 6.16 20.82
C ALA A 115 7.87 5.68 22.29
N ASN A 116 6.79 5.09 22.79
CA ASN A 116 6.66 4.64 24.17
C ASN A 116 7.14 3.17 24.32
N THR A 117 7.73 2.83 25.45
CA THR A 117 8.18 1.44 25.72
C THR A 117 6.98 0.50 25.78
N GLY A 118 6.95 -0.54 24.94
CA GLY A 118 5.81 -1.46 24.78
C GLY A 118 4.86 -1.12 23.62
N SER A 119 5.25 -0.19 22.74
CA SER A 119 4.43 0.24 21.61
C SER A 119 4.28 -0.83 20.53
N ASP A 120 3.11 -0.82 19.91
CA ASP A 120 2.88 -1.57 18.70
C ASP A 120 3.51 -0.87 17.49
N TYR A 121 3.87 -1.68 16.50
CA TYR A 121 4.46 -1.23 15.23
C TYR A 121 3.46 -1.45 14.10
N ALA A 122 3.19 -0.41 13.33
CA ALA A 122 2.58 -0.54 12.01
C ALA A 122 3.65 -1.04 11.05
N ASN A 123 3.41 -2.17 10.41
CA ASN A 123 4.36 -2.82 9.52
C ASN A 123 3.98 -2.58 8.07
N PHE A 124 4.98 -2.52 7.20
CA PHE A 124 4.78 -2.29 5.77
C PHE A 124 5.79 -3.06 4.93
N ALA A 125 5.36 -3.47 3.74
CA ALA A 125 6.25 -3.90 2.69
C ALA A 125 5.98 -3.08 1.43
N VAL A 126 7.02 -2.70 0.71
CA VAL A 126 6.92 -1.98 -0.56
C VAL A 126 7.59 -2.80 -1.64
N ASN A 127 6.79 -3.30 -2.59
CA ASN A 127 7.29 -3.95 -3.79
C ASN A 127 7.42 -2.93 -4.91
N SER A 128 8.60 -2.87 -5.53
CA SER A 128 8.84 -2.07 -6.72
C SER A 128 9.07 -2.98 -7.92
N VAL A 129 8.39 -2.70 -9.02
CA VAL A 129 8.38 -3.52 -10.23
C VAL A 129 8.65 -2.64 -11.44
N ARG A 130 9.67 -3.00 -12.22
CA ARG A 130 10.02 -2.31 -13.46
C ARG A 130 9.86 -3.25 -14.64
N GLN A 131 8.86 -3.01 -15.47
CA GLN A 131 8.62 -3.80 -16.67
C GLN A 131 9.77 -3.62 -17.69
N ILE A 132 10.33 -4.74 -18.12
CA ILE A 132 11.37 -4.81 -19.16
C ILE A 132 10.73 -5.25 -20.47
N THR A 133 9.98 -6.35 -20.43
CA THR A 133 9.41 -6.97 -21.63
C THR A 133 7.90 -6.88 -21.63
N THR A 134 7.33 -6.53 -22.78
CA THR A 134 5.90 -6.63 -23.04
C THR A 134 5.58 -8.00 -23.61
N LEU A 135 4.64 -8.70 -22.97
CA LEU A 135 4.12 -9.96 -23.47
C LEU A 135 2.73 -9.73 -24.07
N SER A 136 2.49 -10.31 -25.25
CA SER A 136 1.16 -10.29 -25.84
C SER A 136 0.18 -10.98 -24.88
N LEU A 137 -0.96 -10.33 -24.61
CA LEU A 137 -2.01 -10.77 -23.67
C LEU A 137 -1.67 -10.65 -22.18
N ALA A 138 -0.43 -10.29 -21.79
CA ALA A 138 -0.11 -10.03 -20.40
C ALA A 138 -0.46 -8.60 -19.98
N PRO A 139 -0.81 -8.37 -18.71
CA PRO A 139 -0.92 -7.02 -18.17
C PRO A 139 0.36 -6.23 -18.40
N GLN A 140 0.19 -5.00 -18.88
CA GLN A 140 1.28 -4.03 -18.98
C GLN A 140 1.23 -3.15 -17.74
N PHE A 141 2.28 -3.20 -16.93
CA PHE A 141 2.33 -2.50 -15.65
C PHE A 141 3.39 -1.40 -15.59
N GLY A 142 4.31 -1.29 -16.57
CA GLY A 142 5.28 -0.20 -16.60
C GLY A 142 6.17 -0.17 -15.36
N GLY A 143 6.34 1.01 -14.76
CA GLY A 143 6.89 1.15 -13.42
C GLY A 143 5.77 1.15 -12.40
N LEU A 144 5.83 0.26 -11.43
CA LEU A 144 4.79 0.09 -10.41
C LEU A 144 5.44 -0.04 -9.03
N VAL A 145 5.00 0.78 -8.08
CA VAL A 145 5.40 0.71 -6.67
C VAL A 145 4.14 0.39 -5.87
N ILE A 146 4.20 -0.62 -5.02
CA ILE A 146 3.08 -1.14 -4.25
C ILE A 146 3.48 -1.22 -2.79
N GLY A 147 3.04 -0.25 -1.99
CA GLY A 147 2.99 -0.36 -0.54
C GLY A 147 1.84 -1.27 -0.12
N GLN A 148 2.14 -2.21 0.77
CA GLN A 148 1.18 -3.07 1.44
C GLN A 148 1.23 -2.77 2.93
N VAL A 149 0.05 -2.50 3.48
CA VAL A 149 -0.14 -2.32 4.92
C VAL A 149 -0.12 -3.68 5.60
N GLY A 150 0.57 -3.75 6.74
CA GLY A 150 0.72 -4.96 7.53
C GLY A 150 -0.04 -4.96 8.85
N GLU A 151 -0.09 -6.13 9.45
CA GLU A 151 -0.61 -6.33 10.79
C GLU A 151 0.25 -5.57 11.80
N THR A 152 -0.43 -5.01 12.79
CA THR A 152 0.23 -4.34 13.89
C THR A 152 0.86 -5.37 14.82
N THR A 153 2.15 -5.23 15.13
CA THR A 153 2.88 -6.18 16.00
C THR A 153 3.28 -5.53 17.32
N PRO A 154 3.00 -6.15 18.48
CA PRO A 154 3.49 -5.68 19.76
C PRO A 154 5.00 -5.86 19.91
N GLY A 155 5.70 -4.80 20.32
CA GLY A 155 7.13 -4.86 20.62
C GLY A 155 8.04 -4.91 19.38
N ALA A 156 9.33 -5.17 19.58
CA ALA A 156 10.33 -5.07 18.53
C ALA A 156 10.04 -6.02 17.36
N VAL A 157 9.97 -5.44 16.15
CA VAL A 157 9.67 -6.18 14.92
C VAL A 157 10.81 -7.13 14.58
N SER A 158 10.53 -8.43 14.60
CA SER A 158 11.46 -9.48 14.13
C SER A 158 11.11 -10.00 12.74
N SER A 159 9.85 -9.82 12.31
CA SER A 159 9.35 -10.14 10.98
C SER A 159 8.10 -9.31 10.70
N THR A 160 8.02 -8.72 9.52
CA THR A 160 6.84 -7.99 9.02
C THR A 160 5.73 -9.00 8.72
N THR A 161 4.60 -8.92 9.42
CA THR A 161 3.38 -9.66 9.04
C THR A 161 2.48 -8.73 8.26
N LEU A 162 2.12 -9.12 7.04
CA LEU A 162 1.29 -8.28 6.15
C LEU A 162 -0.18 -8.65 6.29
N LEU A 163 -1.10 -7.70 6.03
CA LEU A 163 -2.53 -7.99 6.02
C LEU A 163 -2.82 -9.11 4.99
N PRO A 164 -3.63 -10.10 5.37
CA PRO A 164 -3.91 -11.24 4.50
C PRO A 164 -4.74 -10.84 3.27
N VAL A 165 -4.76 -11.72 2.27
CA VAL A 165 -5.64 -11.57 1.10
C VAL A 165 -7.10 -11.51 1.56
N GLY A 166 -7.87 -10.56 1.03
CA GLY A 166 -9.24 -10.29 1.46
C GLY A 166 -9.34 -9.26 2.58
N GLU A 167 -8.22 -8.84 3.17
CA GLU A 167 -8.10 -7.70 4.11
C GLU A 167 -7.00 -6.72 3.65
N GLY A 168 -6.45 -6.93 2.45
CA GLY A 168 -5.28 -6.23 1.97
C GLY A 168 -5.58 -4.75 1.75
N VAL A 169 -4.70 -3.89 2.25
CA VAL A 169 -4.75 -2.44 2.01
C VAL A 169 -3.47 -2.03 1.30
N TYR A 170 -3.63 -1.41 0.13
CA TYR A 170 -2.56 -1.12 -0.81
C TYR A 170 -2.57 0.33 -1.25
N PHE A 171 -1.39 0.85 -1.52
CA PHE A 171 -1.19 2.20 -2.03
C PHE A 171 0.09 2.25 -2.85
N GLY A 172 0.26 3.24 -3.71
CA GLY A 172 1.53 3.38 -4.41
C GLY A 172 1.50 4.28 -5.62
N GLU A 173 2.47 4.02 -6.49
CA GLU A 173 2.77 4.84 -7.66
C GLU A 173 2.75 3.98 -8.92
N TRP A 174 2.34 4.57 -10.03
CA TRP A 174 2.42 3.97 -11.33
C TRP A 174 2.93 4.97 -12.36
N ALA A 175 3.73 4.50 -13.29
CA ALA A 175 4.13 5.23 -14.49
C ALA A 175 4.18 4.31 -15.71
N PRO A 176 3.93 4.83 -16.92
CA PRO A 176 4.02 4.03 -18.14
C PRO A 176 5.44 3.48 -18.32
N ARG A 177 5.54 2.32 -18.98
CA ARG A 177 6.82 1.69 -19.33
C ARG A 177 7.66 2.65 -20.17
N VAL A 178 8.95 2.75 -19.89
CA VAL A 178 9.92 3.38 -20.80
C VAL A 178 9.88 2.66 -22.16
N GLY A 179 9.93 3.37 -23.29
CA GLY A 179 9.82 2.76 -24.62
C GLY A 179 10.86 1.66 -24.90
N SER A 180 12.12 1.92 -24.53
CA SER A 180 13.25 0.98 -24.68
C SER A 180 14.00 0.84 -23.36
N PRO A 181 13.46 0.08 -22.40
CA PRO A 181 14.08 -0.09 -21.11
C PRO A 181 15.34 -0.95 -21.25
N ALA A 182 16.43 -0.54 -20.60
CA ALA A 182 17.57 -1.41 -20.39
C ALA A 182 17.16 -2.71 -19.66
N ALA A 183 17.91 -3.79 -19.89
CA ALA A 183 17.64 -5.11 -19.30
C ALA A 183 17.69 -5.09 -17.76
N SER A 184 18.45 -4.18 -17.17
CA SER A 184 18.44 -3.86 -15.74
C SER A 184 18.55 -2.35 -15.54
N GLY A 185 18.12 -1.85 -14.39
CA GLY A 185 18.22 -0.45 -13.98
C GLY A 185 17.11 -0.04 -13.04
N THR A 186 17.25 1.13 -12.42
CA THR A 186 16.36 1.63 -11.36
C THR A 186 15.40 2.74 -11.81
N ASN A 187 15.36 3.05 -13.11
CA ASN A 187 14.42 4.03 -13.67
C ASN A 187 13.06 3.37 -13.90
N LEU A 188 12.09 3.68 -13.02
CA LEU A 188 10.68 3.27 -13.10
C LEU A 188 9.81 4.24 -13.91
N ASN A 189 10.41 5.26 -14.53
CA ASN A 189 9.75 6.34 -15.26
C ASN A 189 8.88 7.26 -14.39
N MET A 190 9.20 7.41 -13.10
CA MET A 190 8.43 8.23 -12.15
C MET A 190 8.56 9.75 -12.38
N THR A 191 9.40 10.18 -13.34
CA THR A 191 9.40 11.58 -13.84
C THR A 191 8.38 11.82 -14.95
N SER A 192 7.67 10.79 -15.41
CA SER A 192 6.64 10.91 -16.45
C SER A 192 5.52 11.85 -16.01
N GLY A 193 5.00 12.66 -16.94
CA GLY A 193 3.79 13.46 -16.73
C GLY A 193 2.53 12.61 -16.53
N ASP A 194 2.58 11.32 -16.91
CA ASP A 194 1.52 10.34 -16.69
C ASP A 194 1.68 9.58 -15.36
N ARG A 195 2.66 9.94 -14.53
CA ARG A 195 2.79 9.36 -13.19
C ARG A 195 1.49 9.54 -12.42
N THR A 196 1.03 8.47 -11.79
CA THR A 196 -0.23 8.42 -11.06
C THR A 196 -0.02 7.80 -9.69
N VAL A 197 -0.58 8.41 -8.65
CA VAL A 197 -0.65 7.83 -7.30
C VAL A 197 -2.03 7.21 -7.08
N TRP A 198 -2.10 6.16 -6.28
CA TRP A 198 -3.32 5.38 -6.10
C TRP A 198 -3.38 4.69 -4.74
N TYR A 199 -4.60 4.33 -4.33
CA TYR A 199 -4.86 3.46 -3.19
C TYR A 199 -6.11 2.60 -3.42
N VAL A 200 -6.10 1.41 -2.85
CA VAL A 200 -7.22 0.45 -2.88
C VAL A 200 -7.08 -0.50 -1.70
N GLY A 201 -8.20 -0.95 -1.15
CA GLY A 201 -8.18 -1.96 -0.11
C GLY A 201 -9.46 -2.76 -0.08
N ASP A 202 -9.32 -3.97 0.48
CA ASP A 202 -10.44 -4.85 0.77
C ASP A 202 -11.14 -4.38 2.05
N ASN A 203 -12.40 -4.77 2.22
CA ASN A 203 -13.22 -4.43 3.39
C ASN A 203 -13.21 -2.94 3.76
N ALA A 204 -13.46 -2.07 2.78
CA ALA A 204 -13.58 -0.66 3.08
C ALA A 204 -14.68 -0.45 4.12
N THR A 205 -14.37 0.40 5.08
CA THR A 205 -15.34 0.88 6.04
C THR A 205 -16.44 1.63 5.29
N THR A 206 -17.69 1.41 5.68
CA THR A 206 -18.88 2.02 5.08
C THR A 206 -19.74 2.62 6.17
N SER A 207 -20.83 3.31 5.82
CA SER A 207 -21.75 3.87 6.83
C SER A 207 -22.34 2.83 7.78
N THR A 208 -22.35 1.55 7.41
CA THR A 208 -22.85 0.45 8.26
C THR A 208 -21.75 -0.28 9.04
N THR A 209 -20.48 -0.08 8.67
CA THR A 209 -19.32 -0.72 9.32
C THR A 209 -18.39 0.28 9.99
N MET A 210 -18.72 1.58 9.94
CA MET A 210 -17.97 2.65 10.60
C MET A 210 -18.13 2.53 12.12
N PRO A 211 -17.02 2.49 12.88
CA PRO A 211 -17.08 2.46 14.34
C PRO A 211 -17.84 3.65 14.92
N THR A 212 -18.55 3.45 16.03
CA THR A 212 -19.22 4.54 16.76
C THR A 212 -18.24 5.60 17.25
N THR A 213 -17.06 5.19 17.72
CA THR A 213 -15.99 6.11 18.13
C THR A 213 -14.60 5.61 17.76
N ILE A 214 -13.72 6.54 17.41
CA ILE A 214 -12.28 6.32 17.21
C ILE A 214 -11.53 7.37 18.03
N ASN A 215 -10.56 6.91 18.80
CA ASN A 215 -9.56 7.76 19.43
C ASN A 215 -8.24 6.98 19.41
N ALA A 216 -7.52 7.07 18.29
CA ALA A 216 -6.42 6.17 17.98
C ALA A 216 -5.28 6.89 17.26
N THR A 217 -4.07 6.35 17.38
CA THR A 217 -2.91 6.79 16.61
C THR A 217 -2.56 5.73 15.57
N TYR A 218 -2.22 6.18 14.36
CA TYR A 218 -1.82 5.34 13.24
C TYR A 218 -0.37 5.62 12.90
N GLY A 219 0.41 4.56 12.67
CA GLY A 219 1.70 4.66 11.99
C GLY A 219 1.44 4.68 10.48
N VAL A 220 2.10 5.60 9.76
CA VAL A 220 1.81 5.85 8.35
C VAL A 220 3.12 5.99 7.56
N ILE A 221 3.14 5.39 6.37
CA ILE A 221 4.19 5.65 5.38
C ILE A 221 3.61 6.20 4.08
N GLY A 222 4.44 6.89 3.30
CA GLY A 222 4.08 7.42 1.98
C GLY A 222 5.16 7.20 0.93
N THR A 223 4.72 6.97 -0.30
CA THR A 223 5.55 6.73 -1.50
C THR A 223 5.41 7.88 -2.47
N GLY A 224 6.53 8.31 -3.04
CA GLY A 224 6.55 9.34 -4.07
C GLY A 224 7.92 9.48 -4.71
N GLN A 225 7.99 9.49 -6.04
CA GLN A 225 9.23 9.68 -6.81
C GLN A 225 10.26 8.57 -6.57
N THR A 226 9.86 7.30 -6.61
CA THR A 226 10.79 6.16 -6.50
C THR A 226 11.58 5.92 -7.79
N GLY A 227 12.90 5.71 -7.64
CA GLY A 227 13.79 5.29 -8.72
C GLY A 227 14.79 6.35 -9.14
N THR A 228 15.18 6.29 -10.41
CA THR A 228 16.06 7.28 -11.05
C THR A 228 15.39 7.95 -12.24
N ASP A 229 15.87 9.13 -12.61
CA ASP A 229 15.53 9.78 -13.86
C ASP A 229 16.24 9.13 -15.08
N ALA A 230 16.05 9.71 -16.27
CA ALA A 230 16.69 9.24 -17.50
C ALA A 230 18.23 9.37 -17.51
N ASN A 231 18.78 10.25 -16.66
CA ASN A 231 20.22 10.49 -16.54
C ASN A 231 20.86 9.65 -15.42
N GLY A 232 20.06 8.88 -14.67
CA GLY A 232 20.52 8.07 -13.56
C GLY A 232 20.57 8.80 -12.22
N ASN A 233 20.03 10.02 -12.12
CA ASN A 233 19.94 10.73 -10.84
C ASN A 233 18.86 10.09 -9.97
N THR A 234 19.19 9.83 -8.70
CA THR A 234 18.22 9.31 -7.73
C THR A 234 17.14 10.35 -7.46
N LEU A 235 15.89 9.92 -7.56
CA LEU A 235 14.72 10.72 -7.28
C LEU A 235 14.47 10.84 -5.76
N ALA A 236 13.58 11.74 -5.36
CA ALA A 236 13.33 12.06 -3.95
C ALA A 236 12.87 10.84 -3.12
N GLY A 237 12.20 9.86 -3.73
CA GLY A 237 11.75 8.62 -3.11
C GLY A 237 12.79 7.53 -2.99
N GLY A 238 14.05 7.80 -3.34
CA GLY A 238 15.15 6.84 -3.22
C GLY A 238 15.13 5.76 -4.30
N LEU A 239 15.97 4.75 -4.13
CA LEU A 239 16.07 3.65 -5.08
C LEU A 239 15.04 2.56 -4.77
N PRO A 240 14.62 1.74 -5.75
CA PRO A 240 13.53 0.77 -5.56
C PRO A 240 13.75 -0.29 -4.47
N GLY A 241 15.01 -0.56 -4.12
CA GLY A 241 15.40 -1.46 -3.01
C GLY A 241 16.04 -0.75 -1.81
N ASN A 242 15.95 0.58 -1.76
CA ASN A 242 16.35 1.40 -0.62
C ASN A 242 15.56 2.71 -0.69
N LEU A 243 14.32 2.64 -0.21
CA LEU A 243 13.33 3.69 -0.41
C LEU A 243 13.50 4.82 0.61
N ASN A 244 13.27 6.05 0.15
CA ASN A 244 13.14 7.22 1.01
C ASN A 244 11.65 7.57 1.17
N LEU A 245 11.01 6.84 2.07
CA LEU A 245 9.58 6.93 2.35
C LEU A 245 9.26 8.15 3.22
N TYR A 246 8.11 8.76 2.99
CA TYR A 246 7.50 9.59 4.03
C TYR A 246 7.13 8.68 5.20
N GLN A 247 7.37 9.12 6.42
CA GLN A 247 7.00 8.39 7.62
C GLN A 247 6.45 9.35 8.67
N GLY A 248 5.51 8.88 9.48
CA GLY A 248 4.97 9.68 10.57
C GLY A 248 3.80 9.01 11.26
N LYS A 249 3.17 9.77 12.16
CA LYS A 249 2.03 9.31 12.93
C LYS A 249 0.86 10.25 12.77
N LEU A 250 -0.34 9.69 12.76
CA LEU A 250 -1.58 10.45 12.68
C LEU A 250 -2.50 10.10 13.86
N ASP A 251 -2.85 11.09 14.66
CA ASP A 251 -3.92 10.98 15.64
C ASP A 251 -5.26 11.17 14.93
N VAL A 252 -6.17 10.21 15.16
CA VAL A 252 -7.48 10.13 14.53
C VAL A 252 -8.53 10.16 15.63
N ALA A 253 -9.48 11.09 15.50
CA ALA A 253 -10.64 11.20 16.37
C ALA A 253 -11.92 11.17 15.53
N TYR A 254 -12.85 10.29 15.87
CA TYR A 254 -14.16 10.19 15.22
C TYR A 254 -15.24 9.90 16.24
N ALA A 255 -16.36 10.61 16.19
CA ALA A 255 -17.54 10.37 17.00
C ALA A 255 -18.77 11.07 16.37
N ASN A 256 -19.96 10.55 16.66
CA ASN A 256 -21.23 11.18 16.25
C ASN A 256 -21.33 11.46 14.75
N GLY A 257 -20.79 10.57 13.90
CA GLY A 257 -20.89 10.69 12.45
C GLY A 257 -19.84 11.59 11.78
N SER A 258 -18.89 12.14 12.54
CA SER A 258 -17.83 13.01 12.00
C SER A 258 -16.51 12.84 12.75
N GLY A 259 -15.41 13.21 12.12
CA GLY A 259 -14.11 13.14 12.76
C GLY A 259 -13.03 13.93 12.04
N THR A 260 -11.81 13.81 12.55
CA THR A 260 -10.62 14.47 12.03
C THR A 260 -9.41 13.54 12.07
N ILE A 261 -8.50 13.76 11.12
CA ILE A 261 -7.17 13.17 11.10
C ILE A 261 -6.16 14.29 11.37
N GLY A 262 -5.13 14.01 12.17
CA GLY A 262 -4.07 14.96 12.50
C GLY A 262 -4.55 16.11 13.39
N ALA A 263 -5.50 15.85 14.28
CA ALA A 263 -5.96 16.83 15.27
C ALA A 263 -5.00 16.99 16.46
N GLY A 264 -4.06 16.06 16.64
CA GLY A 264 -3.02 16.14 17.65
C GLY A 264 -1.95 17.19 17.32
N ALA A 265 -1.32 17.75 18.35
CA ALA A 265 -0.23 18.72 18.17
C ALA A 265 1.06 18.08 17.62
N THR A 266 1.24 16.76 17.79
CA THR A 266 2.48 16.03 17.49
C THR A 266 2.33 15.00 16.37
N ASN A 267 1.20 14.31 16.29
CA ASN A 267 0.95 13.25 15.31
C ASN A 267 -0.06 13.73 14.26
N ASN A 268 0.40 14.57 13.34
CA ASN A 268 -0.45 15.19 12.33
C ASN A 268 0.18 15.26 10.93
N SER A 269 1.32 14.60 10.74
CA SER A 269 2.06 14.69 9.49
C SER A 269 2.91 13.45 9.24
N ILE A 270 3.29 13.30 7.97
CA ILE A 270 4.35 12.39 7.53
C ILE A 270 5.45 13.23 6.86
N SER A 271 6.70 12.84 7.04
CA SER A 271 7.84 13.56 6.49
C SER A 271 8.94 12.64 6.00
N ARG A 272 9.80 13.18 5.15
CA ARG A 272 11.08 12.58 4.73
C ARG A 272 12.11 13.66 4.50
N ASP A 273 13.38 13.30 4.57
CA ASP A 273 14.48 14.20 4.25
C ASP A 273 14.97 13.95 2.83
N VAL A 274 15.10 15.01 2.04
CA VAL A 274 15.62 14.97 0.66
C VAL A 274 16.71 16.02 0.54
N ASN A 275 17.96 15.57 0.34
CA ASN A 275 19.12 16.45 0.20
C ASN A 275 19.27 17.47 1.35
N GLY A 276 19.00 17.04 2.58
CA GLY A 276 19.07 17.90 3.77
C GLY A 276 17.88 18.84 3.99
N VAL A 277 16.82 18.70 3.18
CA VAL A 277 15.56 19.44 3.34
C VAL A 277 14.45 18.47 3.73
N THR A 278 13.80 18.74 4.87
CA THR A 278 12.62 17.98 5.30
C THR A 278 11.41 18.40 4.48
N GLN A 279 10.81 17.42 3.79
CA GLN A 279 9.53 17.56 3.11
C GLN A 279 8.44 16.99 4.02
N THR A 280 7.38 17.76 4.27
CA THR A 280 6.31 17.39 5.21
C THR A 280 4.95 17.50 4.56
N ILE A 281 4.13 16.48 4.73
CA ILE A 281 2.70 16.48 4.38
C ILE A 281 1.90 16.56 5.68
N SER A 282 1.20 17.67 5.88
CA SER A 282 0.32 17.88 7.02
C SER A 282 -1.09 17.36 6.72
N PHE A 283 -1.65 16.62 7.66
CA PHE A 283 -3.02 16.16 7.65
C PHE A 283 -3.96 17.07 8.44
N ALA A 284 -3.45 18.15 9.04
CA ALA A 284 -4.27 19.09 9.79
C ALA A 284 -5.44 19.61 8.94
N GLY A 285 -6.64 19.59 9.51
CA GLY A 285 -7.87 19.98 8.80
C GLY A 285 -8.49 18.89 7.93
N THR A 286 -7.92 17.68 7.89
CA THR A 286 -8.54 16.52 7.23
C THR A 286 -9.75 16.06 8.03
N THR A 287 -10.90 15.99 7.38
CA THR A 287 -12.18 15.58 7.99
C THR A 287 -12.56 14.17 7.59
N ILE A 288 -13.28 13.48 8.47
CA ILE A 288 -13.74 12.10 8.28
C ILE A 288 -15.27 12.11 8.15
N GLY A 289 -15.76 11.49 7.09
CA GLY A 289 -17.18 11.25 6.86
C GLY A 289 -17.66 9.94 7.48
N ASN A 290 -18.98 9.78 7.55
CA ASN A 290 -19.61 8.61 8.16
C ASN A 290 -19.40 7.29 7.39
N SER A 291 -18.95 7.37 6.14
CA SER A 291 -18.61 6.21 5.31
C SER A 291 -17.15 5.78 5.44
N GLY A 292 -16.41 6.30 6.43
CA GLY A 292 -14.98 6.02 6.58
C GLY A 292 -14.08 6.69 5.52
N SER A 293 -14.65 7.45 4.59
CA SER A 293 -13.86 8.31 3.69
C SER A 293 -13.36 9.54 4.45
N PHE A 294 -12.16 10.01 4.15
CA PHE A 294 -11.62 11.25 4.70
C PHE A 294 -11.04 12.14 3.60
N SER A 295 -11.07 13.46 3.82
CA SER A 295 -10.55 14.41 2.85
C SER A 295 -10.15 15.76 3.47
N ASN A 296 -9.26 16.46 2.77
CA ASN A 296 -8.92 17.86 2.99
C ASN A 296 -9.00 18.59 1.64
N GLY A 297 -10.21 19.04 1.28
CA GLY A 297 -10.49 19.59 -0.04
C GLY A 297 -10.10 18.60 -1.14
N SER A 298 -9.34 19.07 -2.13
CA SER A 298 -8.75 18.23 -3.19
C SER A 298 -7.33 17.74 -2.87
N THR A 299 -6.75 18.16 -1.75
CA THR A 299 -5.33 17.94 -1.45
C THR A 299 -5.09 16.57 -0.84
N ILE A 300 -5.99 16.12 0.06
CA ILE A 300 -5.92 14.79 0.67
C ILE A 300 -7.26 14.10 0.44
N GLN A 301 -7.20 12.83 0.06
CA GLN A 301 -8.36 11.94 0.01
C GLN A 301 -7.93 10.53 0.43
N GLY A 302 -8.82 9.82 1.09
CA GLY A 302 -8.56 8.44 1.49
C GLY A 302 -9.74 7.76 2.13
N GLN A 303 -9.50 6.55 2.63
CA GLN A 303 -10.52 5.65 3.14
C GLN A 303 -9.97 4.82 4.31
N PHE A 304 -10.82 4.55 5.28
CA PHE A 304 -10.61 3.54 6.33
C PHE A 304 -11.05 2.15 5.84
N TYR A 305 -10.34 1.12 6.30
CA TYR A 305 -10.54 -0.29 5.97
C TYR A 305 -10.54 -1.14 7.24
N ASN A 306 -11.06 -2.36 7.16
CA ASN A 306 -10.99 -3.36 8.23
C ASN A 306 -11.52 -2.83 9.57
N GLY A 307 -12.71 -2.22 9.59
CA GLY A 307 -13.27 -1.63 10.81
C GLY A 307 -12.49 -0.40 11.30
N ALA A 308 -11.84 0.30 10.37
CA ALA A 308 -10.90 1.40 10.62
C ALA A 308 -9.57 1.00 11.27
N GLU A 309 -9.21 -0.28 11.39
CA GLU A 309 -7.85 -0.66 11.86
C GLU A 309 -6.74 -0.27 10.87
N ALA A 310 -7.09 -0.03 9.59
CA ALA A 310 -6.17 0.41 8.55
C ALA A 310 -6.73 1.59 7.75
N LEU A 311 -5.85 2.36 7.12
CA LEU A 311 -6.19 3.46 6.20
C LEU A 311 -5.27 3.49 4.99
N ALA A 312 -5.76 4.04 3.89
CA ALA A 312 -4.94 4.43 2.76
C ALA A 312 -5.52 5.65 2.04
N GLY A 313 -4.67 6.35 1.29
CA GLY A 313 -5.07 7.57 0.59
C GLY A 313 -3.98 8.13 -0.31
N ILE A 314 -4.27 9.30 -0.88
CA ILE A 314 -3.33 10.08 -1.68
C ILE A 314 -3.31 11.54 -1.22
N TYR A 315 -2.13 12.13 -1.37
CA TYR A 315 -1.88 13.56 -1.34
C TYR A 315 -1.63 14.04 -2.77
N GLN A 316 -2.37 15.04 -3.21
CA GLN A 316 -2.19 15.69 -4.50
C GLN A 316 -1.56 17.06 -4.29
N SER A 317 -0.38 17.26 -4.86
CA SER A 317 0.35 18.51 -4.75
C SER A 317 -0.23 19.56 -5.69
N ALA A 318 -0.32 20.80 -5.21
CA ALA A 318 -0.66 21.93 -6.07
C ALA A 318 0.46 22.25 -7.10
N THR A 319 1.68 21.78 -6.86
CA THR A 319 2.83 21.97 -7.76
C THR A 319 2.76 21.05 -8.98
N GLY A 320 2.10 19.89 -8.86
CA GLY A 320 1.85 18.95 -9.95
C GLY A 320 2.19 17.51 -9.60
N VAL A 321 1.92 16.62 -10.57
CA VAL A 321 1.98 15.16 -10.43
C VAL A 321 3.34 14.61 -10.01
N ALA A 322 4.42 15.39 -10.08
CA ALA A 322 5.73 14.97 -9.60
C ALA A 322 5.76 14.86 -8.06
N ASP A 323 4.98 15.69 -7.36
CA ASP A 323 5.01 15.81 -5.91
C ASP A 323 3.82 15.08 -5.23
N ASP A 324 2.96 14.43 -6.01
CA ASP A 324 1.88 13.61 -5.47
C ASP A 324 2.43 12.42 -4.68
N VAL A 325 1.74 12.02 -3.61
CA VAL A 325 2.16 10.92 -2.72
C VAL A 325 0.99 9.97 -2.47
N ALA A 326 1.22 8.66 -2.52
CA ALA A 326 0.30 7.66 -2.00
C ALA A 326 0.74 7.21 -0.62
N PHE A 327 -0.20 7.00 0.31
CA PHE A 327 0.11 6.62 1.68
C PHE A 327 -0.82 5.53 2.21
N GLY A 328 -0.33 4.81 3.22
CA GLY A 328 -1.09 3.80 3.96
C GLY A 328 -0.62 3.70 5.40
N GLY A 329 -1.50 3.21 6.27
CA GLY A 329 -1.23 3.13 7.70
C GLY A 329 -2.09 2.12 8.44
N SER A 330 -1.58 1.71 9.60
CA SER A 330 -2.28 0.83 10.56
C SER A 330 -2.35 1.50 11.92
N LYS A 331 -3.40 1.19 12.67
CA LYS A 331 -3.53 1.60 14.07
C LYS A 331 -2.40 0.98 14.90
N ILE A 332 -1.76 1.80 15.73
CA ILE A 332 -0.66 1.39 16.63
C ILE A 332 -0.97 1.64 18.10
N SER A 333 -1.99 2.44 18.41
CA SER A 333 -2.44 2.66 19.79
C SER A 333 -3.85 3.26 19.84
N GLY A 334 -4.41 3.34 21.05
CA GLY A 334 -5.73 3.90 21.31
C GLY A 334 -6.87 2.90 21.04
N THR A 335 -8.08 3.44 20.90
CA THR A 335 -9.33 2.67 20.94
C THR A 335 -10.18 2.90 19.69
N ILE A 336 -10.74 1.80 19.19
CA ILE A 336 -11.82 1.79 18.20
C ILE A 336 -13.01 1.09 18.88
N THR A 337 -14.17 1.75 18.91
CA THR A 337 -15.41 1.18 19.46
C THR A 337 -16.37 0.96 18.31
N PRO A 338 -16.75 -0.29 17.99
CA PRO A 338 -17.72 -0.60 16.94
C PRO A 338 -19.03 0.17 17.05
#